data_AF-A0A2E7UYK7-F1
#
_entry.id   AF-A0A2E7UYK7-F1
#
_cell.length_a   1.000
_cell.length_b   1.000
_cell.length_c   1.000
_cell.angle_alpha   90.00
_cell.angle_beta   90.00
_cell.angle_gamma   90.00
#
_symmetry.space_group_name_H-M   'P 1'
#
loop_
_entity.id
_entity.type
_entity.pdbx_description
1 polymer ?
#
loop_
_entity_poly.entity_id
_entity_poly.type
_entity_poly.pdbx_seq_one_letter_code
_entity_poly.pdbx_strand_id
1 'polypeptide(L)'
;MAISTYAELQTAVDNWLARDDLSGRSQEFITLAEARMNRELETQSQEKRATVLLTADDTYVTLPTDVRRIRHIRLNTSPKTILQFHSPTAADDNWKSTGSGKPKYYSVVGNEVYLRPVPDSGYTMEINYIGDIPALSGTNTSNII
;
A
#
# COMPACT_ATOMS: atom_id res chain seq x y z
N MET A 1 -11.46 33.00 -5.51
CA MET A 1 -10.94 32.38 -4.27
C MET A 1 -10.12 31.17 -4.66
N ALA A 2 -8.93 31.00 -4.07
CA ALA A 2 -8.18 29.76 -4.19
C ALA A 2 -8.68 28.77 -3.13
N ILE A 3 -8.79 27.49 -3.48
CA ILE A 3 -9.07 26.41 -2.53
C ILE A 3 -7.72 25.79 -2.20
N SER A 4 -7.25 25.95 -0.97
CA SER A 4 -5.92 25.52 -0.52
C SER A 4 -5.94 24.61 0.70
N THR A 5 -7.07 24.57 1.41
CA THR A 5 -7.27 23.74 2.60
C THR A 5 -8.53 22.89 2.52
N TYR A 6 -8.57 21.83 3.32
CA TYR A 6 -9.75 20.97 3.45
C TYR A 6 -11.01 21.73 3.85
N ALA A 7 -10.93 22.67 4.80
CA ALA A 7 -12.08 23.47 5.24
C ALA A 7 -12.61 24.40 4.13
N GLU A 8 -11.70 24.99 3.35
CA GLU A 8 -12.08 25.80 2.18
C GLU A 8 -12.74 24.93 1.10
N LEU A 9 -12.25 23.70 0.89
CA LEU A 9 -12.85 22.76 -0.06
C LEU A 9 -14.26 22.36 0.38
N GLN A 10 -14.47 22.03 1.66
CA GLN A 10 -15.79 21.71 2.21
C GLN A 10 -16.76 22.89 1.99
N THR A 11 -16.33 24.10 2.31
CA THR A 11 -17.12 25.32 2.11
C THR A 11 -17.44 25.54 0.63
N ALA A 12 -16.49 25.31 -0.27
CA ALA A 12 -16.71 25.43 -1.71
C ALA A 12 -17.73 24.40 -2.24
N VAL A 13 -17.69 23.16 -1.74
CA VAL A 13 -18.66 22.12 -2.10
C VAL A 13 -20.05 22.45 -1.56
N ASP A 14 -20.18 22.85 -0.30
CA ASP A 14 -21.46 23.25 0.31
C ASP A 14 -22.09 24.42 -0.47
N ASN A 15 -21.28 25.44 -0.80
CA ASN A 15 -21.73 26.57 -1.63
C ASN A 15 -22.17 26.15 -3.04
N TRP A 16 -21.48 25.18 -3.65
CA TRP A 16 -21.82 24.67 -4.97
C TRP A 16 -23.12 23.87 -4.98
N LEU A 17 -23.38 23.08 -3.93
CA LEU A 17 -24.63 22.34 -3.77
C LEU A 17 -25.84 23.27 -3.66
N ALA A 18 -25.64 24.48 -3.12
CA ALA A 18 -26.67 25.51 -2.92
C ALA A 18 -27.92 24.96 -2.19
N ARG A 19 -27.69 24.06 -1.24
CA ARG A 19 -28.72 23.32 -0.50
C ARG A 19 -28.31 23.06 0.94
N ASP A 20 -29.07 23.62 1.88
CA ASP A 20 -28.79 23.52 3.31
C ASP A 20 -29.15 22.15 3.89
N ASP A 21 -30.07 21.40 3.25
CA ASP A 21 -30.51 20.08 3.71
C ASP A 21 -29.46 18.97 3.51
N LEU A 22 -28.38 19.27 2.79
CA LEU A 22 -27.22 18.39 2.59
C LEU A 22 -25.98 18.86 3.35
N SER A 23 -26.12 19.84 4.24
CA SER A 23 -25.02 20.31 5.10
C SER A 23 -24.38 19.15 5.85
N GLY A 24 -23.04 19.09 5.81
CA GLY A 24 -22.25 18.02 6.43
C GLY A 24 -22.06 16.76 5.57
N ARG A 25 -22.61 16.70 4.34
CA ARG A 25 -22.33 15.61 3.38
C ARG A 25 -21.11 15.88 2.49
N SER A 26 -20.55 17.09 2.51
CA SER A 26 -19.36 17.45 1.74
C SER A 26 -18.18 16.52 2.01
N GLN A 27 -18.01 16.06 3.25
CA GLN A 27 -17.02 15.06 3.65
C GLN A 27 -17.17 13.76 2.83
N GLU A 28 -18.40 13.25 2.68
CA GLU A 28 -18.68 12.01 1.95
C GLU A 28 -18.33 12.17 0.46
N PHE A 29 -18.68 13.30 -0.16
CA PHE A 29 -18.33 13.58 -1.55
C PHE A 29 -16.83 13.67 -1.77
N ILE A 30 -16.10 14.30 -0.85
CA ILE A 30 -14.64 14.38 -0.91
C ILE A 30 -14.04 12.97 -0.80
N THR A 31 -14.48 12.14 0.15
CA THR A 31 -14.02 10.75 0.29
C THR A 31 -14.31 9.91 -0.96
N LEU A 32 -15.47 10.08 -1.60
CA LEU A 32 -15.78 9.40 -2.86
C LEU A 32 -14.87 9.86 -4.01
N ALA A 33 -14.55 11.15 -4.07
CA ALA A 33 -13.61 11.69 -5.04
C ALA A 33 -12.19 11.16 -4.81
N GLU A 34 -11.73 11.10 -3.56
CA GLU A 34 -10.44 10.51 -3.18
C GLU A 34 -10.37 9.02 -3.53
N ALA A 35 -11.44 8.26 -3.25
CA ALA A 35 -11.53 6.85 -3.62
C ALA A 35 -11.44 6.65 -5.14
N ARG A 36 -12.04 7.56 -5.93
CA ARG A 36 -11.89 7.55 -7.39
C ARG A 36 -10.46 7.89 -7.82
N MET A 37 -9.87 8.94 -7.25
CA MET A 37 -8.48 9.31 -7.55
C MET A 37 -7.50 8.17 -7.23
N ASN A 38 -7.71 7.44 -6.14
CA ASN A 38 -6.90 6.26 -5.80
C ASN A 38 -7.00 5.12 -6.84
N ARG A 39 -8.11 5.01 -7.57
CA ARG A 39 -8.26 4.00 -8.64
C ARG A 39 -7.63 4.42 -9.96
N GLU A 40 -7.63 5.73 -10.25
CA GLU A 40 -7.21 6.27 -11.55
C GLU A 40 -5.75 6.75 -11.56
N LEU A 41 -5.23 7.21 -10.41
CA LEU A 41 -3.91 7.79 -10.31
C LEU A 41 -2.85 6.76 -9.90
N GLU A 42 -1.72 6.82 -10.61
CA GLU A 42 -0.46 6.13 -10.30
C GLU A 42 0.70 7.13 -10.47
N THR A 43 0.70 8.20 -9.69
CA THR A 43 1.72 9.26 -9.78
C THR A 43 2.99 8.91 -9.01
N GLN A 44 4.05 9.70 -9.24
CA GLN A 44 5.34 9.54 -8.57
C GLN A 44 5.25 9.69 -7.04
N SER A 45 4.34 10.54 -6.53
CA SER A 45 4.16 10.78 -5.09
C SER A 45 3.54 9.58 -4.37
N GLN A 46 2.91 8.67 -5.12
CA GLN A 46 2.31 7.45 -4.61
C GLN A 46 3.31 6.30 -4.53
N GLU A 47 4.52 6.43 -5.09
CA GLU A 47 5.56 5.43 -4.94
C GLU A 47 6.16 5.47 -3.54
N LYS A 48 5.91 4.42 -2.76
CA LYS A 48 6.34 4.29 -1.37
C LYS A 48 7.22 3.06 -1.19
N ARG A 49 7.97 3.07 -0.08
CA ARG A 49 8.85 1.99 0.33
C ARG A 49 8.63 1.68 1.80
N ALA A 50 8.45 0.41 2.11
CA ALA A 50 8.43 -0.10 3.47
C ALA A 50 9.56 -1.12 3.67
N THR A 51 10.14 -1.12 4.86
CA THR A 51 11.18 -2.08 5.25
C THR A 51 10.66 -2.89 6.42
N VAL A 52 10.76 -4.21 6.32
CA VAL A 52 10.35 -5.17 7.35
C VAL A 52 11.53 -6.07 7.68
N LEU A 53 11.75 -6.30 8.98
CA LEU A 53 12.71 -7.29 9.44
C LEU A 53 12.01 -8.64 9.54
N LEU A 54 12.45 -9.60 8.75
CA LEU A 54 12.06 -11.01 8.86
C LEU A 54 12.86 -11.67 9.97
N THR A 55 12.24 -12.63 10.63
CA THR A 55 12.85 -13.60 11.53
C THR A 55 12.76 -15.00 10.92
N ALA A 56 13.47 -15.98 11.51
CA ALA A 56 13.35 -17.35 11.07
C ALA A 56 11.90 -17.83 11.21
N ASP A 57 11.44 -18.66 10.28
CA ASP A 57 10.09 -19.23 10.24
C ASP A 57 8.95 -18.26 9.88
N ASP A 58 9.25 -16.97 9.60
CA ASP A 58 8.26 -15.98 9.14
C ASP A 58 7.73 -16.30 7.74
N THR A 59 6.63 -17.06 7.71
CA THR A 59 5.98 -17.49 6.47
C THR A 59 5.08 -16.40 5.88
N TYR A 60 4.46 -15.59 6.74
CA TYR A 60 3.55 -14.52 6.39
C TYR A 60 4.02 -13.21 7.01
N VAL A 61 3.99 -12.13 6.23
CA VAL A 61 4.47 -10.81 6.65
C VAL A 61 3.43 -9.76 6.31
N THR A 62 2.97 -8.99 7.29
CA THR A 62 1.94 -7.98 7.08
C THR A 62 2.39 -6.89 6.10
N LEU A 63 1.53 -6.57 5.14
CA LEU A 63 1.70 -5.45 4.22
C LEU A 63 1.37 -4.12 4.91
N PRO A 64 2.00 -3.00 4.50
CA PRO A 64 1.50 -1.68 4.85
C PRO A 64 0.03 -1.51 4.47
N THR A 65 -0.73 -0.79 5.30
CA THR A 65 -2.20 -0.71 5.18
C THR A 65 -2.67 0.11 3.97
N ASP A 66 -1.79 0.92 3.40
CA ASP A 66 -2.07 1.78 2.25
C ASP A 66 -1.61 1.16 0.92
N VAL A 67 -1.16 -0.09 0.89
CA VAL A 67 -0.70 -0.75 -0.35
C VAL A 67 -1.87 -0.99 -1.30
N ARG A 68 -1.77 -0.45 -2.52
CA ARG A 68 -2.66 -0.84 -3.64
C ARG A 68 -2.02 -1.78 -4.63
N ARG A 69 -0.74 -1.58 -4.93
CA ARG A 69 -0.01 -2.41 -5.90
C ARG A 69 1.43 -2.56 -5.49
N ILE A 70 1.92 -3.80 -5.47
CA ILE A 70 3.33 -4.08 -5.24
C ILE A 70 4.08 -3.93 -6.56
N ARG A 71 5.16 -3.14 -6.57
CA ARG A 71 6.09 -3.01 -7.71
C ARG A 71 7.09 -4.15 -7.71
N HIS A 72 7.75 -4.35 -6.58
CA HIS A 72 8.61 -5.50 -6.32
C HIS A 72 8.87 -5.62 -4.82
N ILE A 73 9.31 -6.80 -4.42
CA ILE A 73 9.84 -7.06 -3.08
C ILE A 73 11.26 -7.57 -3.24
N ARG A 74 12.16 -7.12 -2.38
CA ARG A 74 13.56 -7.58 -2.35
C ARG A 74 14.05 -7.81 -0.94
N LEU A 75 15.05 -8.67 -0.81
CA LEU A 75 15.87 -8.79 0.39
C LEU A 75 17.13 -7.95 0.22
N ASN A 76 17.43 -7.11 1.21
CA ASN A 76 18.61 -6.25 1.27
C ASN A 76 19.87 -7.03 1.69
N THR A 77 20.11 -8.17 1.05
CA THR A 77 21.33 -8.99 1.20
C THR A 77 22.45 -8.50 0.27
N SER A 78 23.64 -9.10 0.39
CA SER A 78 24.75 -8.91 -0.55
C SER A 78 25.05 -10.23 -1.28
N PRO A 79 24.72 -10.38 -2.57
CA PRO A 79 24.01 -9.43 -3.45
C PRO A 79 22.51 -9.28 -3.10
N LYS A 80 21.89 -8.19 -3.57
CA LYS A 80 20.44 -7.97 -3.40
C LYS A 80 19.66 -9.09 -4.07
N THR A 81 18.63 -9.60 -3.39
CA THR A 81 17.80 -10.69 -3.92
C THR A 81 16.41 -10.17 -4.18
N ILE A 82 16.00 -10.13 -5.45
CA ILE A 82 14.63 -9.74 -5.84
C ILE A 82 13.77 -10.99 -5.74
N LEU A 83 12.64 -10.89 -5.05
CA LEU A 83 11.68 -11.99 -4.93
C LEU A 83 10.80 -12.02 -6.17
N GLN A 84 10.52 -13.22 -6.68
CA GLN A 84 9.65 -13.42 -7.84
C GLN A 84 8.22 -13.67 -7.38
N PHE A 85 7.25 -13.00 -8.03
CA PHE A 85 5.86 -13.23 -7.75
C PHE A 85 5.41 -14.59 -8.30
N HIS A 86 4.77 -15.39 -7.47
CA HIS A 86 4.05 -16.59 -7.86
C HIS A 86 2.70 -16.63 -7.14
N SER A 87 1.71 -17.33 -7.71
CA SER A 87 0.52 -17.70 -6.94
C SER A 87 0.93 -18.57 -5.74
N PRO A 88 0.14 -18.62 -4.64
CA PRO A 88 0.53 -19.41 -3.47
C PRO A 88 0.86 -20.87 -3.81
N THR A 89 0.01 -21.50 -4.63
CA THR A 89 0.22 -22.86 -5.13
C THR A 89 1.50 -22.99 -5.97
N ALA A 90 1.77 -22.05 -6.87
CA ALA A 90 2.99 -22.09 -7.67
C ALA A 90 4.24 -21.86 -6.81
N ALA A 91 4.17 -21.03 -5.77
CA ALA A 91 5.28 -20.83 -4.83
C ALA A 91 5.60 -22.13 -4.07
N ASP A 92 4.58 -22.89 -3.66
CA ASP A 92 4.74 -24.21 -3.04
C ASP A 92 5.22 -25.27 -4.04
N ASP A 93 4.75 -25.25 -5.28
CA ASP A 93 5.22 -26.19 -6.31
C ASP A 93 6.68 -25.95 -6.72
N ASN A 94 7.12 -24.69 -6.76
CA ASN A 94 8.51 -24.33 -7.00
C ASN A 94 9.40 -24.63 -5.77
N TRP A 95 8.81 -24.69 -4.57
CA TRP A 95 9.50 -25.07 -3.34
C TRP A 95 8.69 -26.11 -2.54
N LYS A 96 8.72 -27.36 -3.00
CA LYS A 96 7.94 -28.46 -2.38
C LYS A 96 8.45 -28.90 -1.01
N SER A 97 9.63 -28.43 -0.61
CA SER A 97 10.22 -28.77 0.67
C SER A 97 9.58 -27.97 1.80
N THR A 98 9.38 -28.61 2.95
CA THR A 98 9.04 -27.93 4.21
C THR A 98 10.25 -27.29 4.88
N GLY A 99 11.45 -27.49 4.34
CA GLY A 99 12.68 -26.88 4.84
C GLY A 99 12.68 -25.36 4.68
N SER A 100 13.33 -24.69 5.62
CA SER A 100 13.61 -23.26 5.56
C SER A 100 14.79 -22.95 4.64
N GLY A 101 14.87 -21.70 4.21
CA GLY A 101 15.93 -21.19 3.37
C GLY A 101 15.74 -19.70 3.10
N LYS A 102 16.67 -19.11 2.36
CA LYS A 102 16.51 -17.75 1.89
C LYS A 102 15.27 -17.62 0.98
N PRO A 103 14.30 -16.72 1.27
CA PRO A 103 13.13 -16.52 0.44
C PRO A 103 13.49 -16.14 -1.00
N LYS A 104 12.75 -16.70 -1.97
CA LYS A 104 12.95 -16.48 -3.42
C LYS A 104 11.66 -16.07 -4.12
N TYR A 105 10.54 -16.54 -3.61
CA TYR A 105 9.21 -16.33 -4.14
C TYR A 105 8.36 -15.61 -3.12
N TYR A 106 7.46 -14.77 -3.62
CA TYR A 106 6.43 -14.18 -2.80
C TYR A 106 5.07 -14.31 -3.46
N SER A 107 4.04 -14.33 -2.63
CA SER A 107 2.66 -14.13 -3.05
C SER A 107 1.99 -13.12 -2.13
N VAL A 108 0.78 -12.70 -2.49
CA VAL A 108 -0.05 -11.83 -1.64
C VAL A 108 -1.31 -12.60 -1.29
N VAL A 109 -1.54 -12.77 0.02
CA VAL A 109 -2.73 -13.45 0.57
C VAL A 109 -3.38 -12.50 1.56
N GLY A 110 -4.54 -11.95 1.20
CA GLY A 110 -5.17 -10.89 1.99
C GLY A 110 -4.26 -9.67 2.15
N ASN A 111 -3.95 -9.31 3.40
CA ASN A 111 -3.06 -8.21 3.76
C ASN A 111 -1.63 -8.67 4.10
N GLU A 112 -1.23 -9.86 3.66
CA GLU A 112 0.06 -10.44 4.00
C GLU A 112 0.82 -10.89 2.76
N VAL A 113 2.14 -10.76 2.82
CA VAL A 113 3.09 -11.36 1.89
C VAL A 113 3.36 -12.78 2.36
N TYR A 114 3.03 -13.74 1.51
CA TYR A 114 3.41 -15.14 1.69
C TYR A 114 4.80 -15.36 1.10
N LEU A 115 5.71 -16.00 1.85
CA LEU A 115 7.10 -16.21 1.43
C LEU A 115 7.42 -17.70 1.25
N ARG A 116 8.15 -18.01 0.17
CA ARG A 116 8.74 -19.34 -0.07
C ARG A 116 10.15 -19.24 -0.67
N PRO A 117 11.15 -20.04 -0.24
CA PRO A 117 11.19 -20.80 1.02
C PRO A 117 10.85 -19.95 2.25
N VAL A 118 10.46 -20.60 3.35
CA VAL A 118 10.29 -19.94 4.64
C VAL A 118 11.68 -19.47 5.12
N PRO A 119 11.85 -18.23 5.61
CA PRO A 119 13.13 -17.71 6.04
C PRO A 119 13.87 -18.63 7.01
N ASP A 120 15.13 -18.95 6.71
CA ASP A 120 16.02 -19.71 7.61
C ASP A 120 16.67 -18.87 8.72
N SER A 121 16.62 -17.54 8.58
CA SER A 121 17.28 -16.58 9.44
C SER A 121 16.67 -15.20 9.26
N GLY A 122 17.21 -14.20 9.96
CA GLY A 122 16.73 -12.83 9.84
C GLY A 122 17.14 -12.17 8.52
N TYR A 123 16.19 -11.55 7.83
CA TYR A 123 16.44 -10.82 6.59
C TYR A 123 15.74 -9.46 6.59
N THR A 124 16.41 -8.43 6.09
CA THR A 124 15.76 -7.13 5.85
C THR A 124 15.06 -7.16 4.50
N MET A 125 13.73 -7.23 4.52
CA MET A 125 12.87 -7.18 3.34
C MET A 125 12.45 -5.74 3.05
N GLU A 126 12.50 -5.34 1.79
CA GLU A 126 12.07 -4.04 1.29
C GLU A 126 10.95 -4.24 0.28
N ILE A 127 9.82 -3.58 0.52
CA ILE A 127 8.61 -3.62 -0.31
C ILE A 127 8.49 -2.26 -1.00
N ASN A 128 8.57 -2.26 -2.33
CA ASN A 128 8.28 -1.09 -3.14
C ASN A 128 6.85 -1.22 -3.67
N TYR A 129 6.03 -0.20 -3.45
CA TYR A 129 4.61 -0.28 -3.76
C TYR A 129 4.03 1.09 -4.15
N ILE A 130 2.87 1.06 -4.80
CA ILE A 130 2.01 2.21 -4.99
C ILE A 130 1.05 2.25 -3.80
N GLY A 131 1.09 3.35 -3.05
CA GLY A 131 0.28 3.59 -1.87
C GLY A 131 -0.96 4.45 -2.14
N ASP A 132 -1.87 4.47 -1.17
CA ASP A 132 -2.99 5.41 -1.15
C ASP A 132 -2.57 6.88 -1.04
N ILE A 133 -3.34 7.74 -1.71
CA ILE A 133 -3.32 9.18 -1.48
C ILE A 133 -3.79 9.37 -0.03
N PRO A 134 -3.02 10.05 0.82
CA PRO A 134 -3.45 10.35 2.18
C PRO A 134 -4.78 11.09 2.15
N ALA A 135 -5.79 10.66 2.92
CA ALA A 135 -7.07 11.36 2.93
C ALA A 135 -6.92 12.79 3.49
N LEU A 136 -7.62 13.76 2.92
CA LEU A 136 -7.73 15.09 3.49
C LEU A 136 -8.51 15.02 4.81
N SER A 137 -8.11 15.86 5.76
CA SER A 137 -8.75 15.96 7.06
C SER A 137 -8.48 17.32 7.70
N GLY A 138 -9.01 17.55 8.90
CA GLY A 138 -8.70 18.76 9.67
C GLY A 138 -7.21 18.90 10.04
N THR A 139 -6.44 17.81 10.03
CA THR A 139 -5.00 17.80 10.29
C THR A 139 -4.18 17.65 9.01
N ASN A 140 -4.65 16.85 8.05
CA ASN A 140 -4.08 16.76 6.70
C ASN A 140 -4.85 17.69 5.76
N THR A 141 -4.56 18.98 5.83
CA THR A 141 -5.39 19.99 5.16
C THR A 141 -5.14 20.09 3.65
N SER A 142 -4.06 19.53 3.13
CA SER A 142 -3.74 19.51 1.69
C SER A 142 -2.87 18.30 1.32
N ASN A 143 -2.91 17.93 0.04
CA ASN A 143 -2.05 16.91 -0.54
C ASN A 143 -1.41 17.41 -1.82
N ILE A 144 -0.19 16.96 -2.10
CA ILE A 144 0.50 17.16 -3.37
C ILE A 144 0.64 15.79 -4.01
N ILE A 145 -0.02 15.59 -5.16
CA ILE A 145 -0.09 14.31 -5.87
C ILE A 145 0.76 14.34 -7.14
#